data_AF-A0A251TDP6-F1
#
_entry.id   AF-A0A251TDP6-F1
#
_cell.length_a   1.000
_cell.length_b   1.000
_cell.length_c   1.000
_cell.angle_alpha   90.00
_cell.angle_beta   90.00
_cell.angle_gamma   90.00
#
_symmetry.space_group_name_H-M   'P 1'
#
loop_
_entity.id
_entity.type
_entity.pdbx_description
1 polymer ?
#
loop_
_entity_poly.entity_id
_entity_poly.type
_entity_poly.pdbx_seq_one_letter_code
_entity_poly.pdbx_strand_id
1 'polypeptide(L)'
;MAYTNLSLLALCMLPTFILIIFLKLILRPHPTKIPIKSRHVFITGSSSGIGLALARQAAAEGALVTILALDYNLEEAKTSIKLSTGADVIMLKAEVCDFGAVKEADQGVFVA
;
A
#
# COMPACT_ATOMS: atom_id res chain seq x y z
N MET A 1 35.21 41.47 11.36
CA MET A 1 33.74 41.58 11.17
C MET A 1 33.15 40.45 10.34
N ALA A 2 33.78 39.99 9.24
CA ALA A 2 33.23 38.88 8.44
C ALA A 2 33.12 37.55 9.23
N TYR A 3 34.15 37.18 9.99
CA TYR A 3 34.18 35.94 10.78
C TYR A 3 33.17 35.91 11.93
N THR A 4 32.92 37.05 12.58
CA THR A 4 31.92 37.18 13.65
C THR A 4 30.50 37.03 13.10
N ASN A 5 30.22 37.57 11.91
CA ASN A 5 28.92 37.41 11.25
C ASN A 5 28.68 35.97 10.78
N LEU A 6 29.72 35.30 10.27
CA LEU A 6 29.65 33.89 9.88
C LEU A 6 29.42 32.97 11.09
N SER A 7 30.09 33.25 12.20
CA SER A 7 29.90 32.52 13.47
C SER A 7 28.50 32.72 14.05
N LEU A 8 27.97 33.94 14.02
CA LEU A 8 26.61 34.24 14.47
C LEU A 8 25.55 33.55 13.60
N LEU A 9 25.75 33.50 12.29
CA LEU A 9 24.87 32.78 11.37
C LEU A 9 24.86 31.27 11.65
N ALA A 10 26.04 30.67 11.86
CA ALA A 10 26.17 29.26 12.20
C ALA A 10 25.47 28.92 13.53
N LEU A 11 25.55 29.82 14.53
CA LEU A 11 24.90 29.67 15.83
C LEU A 11 23.36 29.65 15.73
N CYS A 12 22.78 30.36 14.76
CA CYS A 12 21.33 30.34 14.51
C CYS A 12 20.86 29.15 13.66
N MET A 13 21.70 28.67 12.74
CA MET A 13 21.37 27.56 11.83
C MET A 13 21.46 26.18 12.48
N LEU A 14 22.42 25.99 13.40
CA LEU A 14 22.57 24.72 14.12
C LEU A 14 21.33 24.30 14.93
N PRO A 15 20.74 25.14 15.80
CA PRO A 15 19.59 24.76 16.61
C PRO A 15 18.33 24.58 15.77
N THR A 16 18.15 25.33 14.68
CA THR A 16 17.03 25.13 13.76
C THR A 16 17.15 23.79 13.02
N PHE A 17 18.36 23.41 12.60
CA PHE A 17 18.59 22.10 11.99
C PHE A 17 18.37 20.94 12.97
N ILE A 18 18.87 21.08 14.20
CA ILE A 18 18.63 20.11 15.29
C ILE A 18 17.15 19.99 15.61
N LEU A 19 16.44 21.12 15.69
CA LEU A 19 15.00 21.16 15.93
C LEU A 19 14.23 20.44 14.82
N ILE A 20 14.59 20.64 13.54
CA ILE A 20 13.95 19.94 12.41
C ILE A 20 14.20 18.43 12.46
N ILE A 21 15.42 17.99 12.81
CA ILE A 21 15.74 16.57 12.97
C ILE A 21 14.94 15.97 14.13
N PHE A 22 14.89 16.67 15.26
CA PHE A 22 14.16 16.26 16.45
C PHE A 22 12.65 16.18 16.20
N LEU A 23 12.07 17.18 15.51
CA LEU A 23 10.68 17.16 15.05
C LEU A 23 10.42 15.94 14.18
N LYS A 24 11.30 15.67 13.20
CA LYS A 24 11.17 14.49 12.32
C LYS A 24 11.27 13.19 13.10
N LEU A 25 12.06 13.12 14.16
CA LEU A 25 12.20 11.92 14.98
C LEU A 25 10.91 11.62 15.76
N ILE A 26 10.31 12.66 16.36
CA ILE A 26 9.10 12.53 17.19
C ILE A 26 7.82 12.38 16.35
N LEU A 27 7.71 13.16 15.27
CA LEU A 27 6.53 13.17 14.41
C LEU A 27 6.51 12.05 13.37
N ARG A 28 7.58 11.26 13.26
CA ARG A 28 7.59 10.12 12.32
C ARG A 28 6.57 9.09 12.80
N PRO A 29 5.51 8.81 12.02
CA PRO A 29 4.58 7.76 12.38
C PRO A 29 5.38 6.45 12.48
N HIS A 30 5.24 5.75 13.60
CA HIS A 30 5.86 4.44 13.76
C HIS A 30 4.95 3.42 13.07
N PRO A 31 5.37 2.82 11.93
CA PRO A 31 4.53 1.87 11.23
C PRO A 31 4.37 0.62 12.10
N THR A 32 3.14 0.33 12.51
CA THR A 32 2.80 -0.91 13.21
C THR A 32 2.68 -2.03 12.17
N LYS A 33 3.44 -3.11 12.36
CA LYS A 33 3.30 -4.31 11.52
C LYS A 33 2.07 -5.10 11.98
N ILE A 34 1.05 -5.14 11.12
CA ILE A 34 -0.14 -5.97 11.34
C ILE A 34 0.06 -7.27 10.54
N PRO A 35 0.07 -8.46 11.18
CA PRO A 35 0.20 -9.70 10.44
C PRO A 35 -1.05 -9.96 9.60
N ILE A 36 -0.86 -10.18 8.30
CA ILE A 36 -1.95 -10.45 7.34
C ILE A 36 -2.00 -11.90 6.85
N LYS A 37 -1.06 -12.75 7.30
CA LYS A 37 -1.06 -14.18 6.98
C LYS A 37 -2.40 -14.81 7.39
N SER A 38 -2.98 -15.59 6.48
CA SER A 38 -4.29 -16.24 6.64
C SER A 38 -5.47 -15.29 6.90
N ARG A 39 -5.29 -13.99 6.68
CA ARG A 39 -6.39 -13.01 6.64
C ARG A 39 -6.82 -12.77 5.21
N HIS A 40 -8.05 -12.33 5.05
CA HIS A 40 -8.56 -11.91 3.76
C HIS A 40 -8.19 -10.45 3.47
N VAL A 41 -7.72 -10.20 2.26
CA VAL A 41 -7.33 -8.87 1.76
C VAL A 41 -8.07 -8.65 0.44
N PHE A 42 -9.02 -7.71 0.45
CA PHE A 42 -9.79 -7.29 -0.71
C PHE A 42 -9.18 -6.02 -1.31
N ILE A 43 -8.75 -6.08 -2.57
CA ILE A 43 -8.00 -4.99 -3.21
C ILE A 43 -8.76 -4.50 -4.44
N THR A 44 -9.19 -3.24 -4.40
CA THR A 44 -9.78 -2.54 -5.55
C THR A 44 -8.70 -1.91 -6.42
N GLY A 45 -8.97 -1.69 -7.71
CA GLY A 45 -8.00 -1.06 -8.63
C GLY A 45 -6.74 -1.91 -8.82
N SER A 46 -6.88 -3.23 -8.72
CA SER A 46 -5.77 -4.19 -8.65
C SER A 46 -5.29 -4.69 -10.02
N SER A 47 -5.82 -4.17 -11.12
CA SER A 47 -5.42 -4.56 -12.48
C SER A 47 -3.99 -4.11 -12.83
N SER A 48 -3.48 -3.07 -12.16
CA SER A 48 -2.16 -2.50 -12.46
C SER A 48 -1.57 -1.71 -11.28
N GLY A 49 -0.36 -1.17 -11.48
CA GLY A 49 0.27 -0.20 -10.58
C GLY A 49 0.39 -0.66 -9.13
N ILE A 50 0.01 0.22 -8.20
CA ILE A 50 0.15 -0.01 -6.76
C ILE A 50 -0.80 -1.13 -6.28
N GLY A 51 -2.02 -1.20 -6.81
CA GLY A 51 -2.97 -2.25 -6.43
C GLY A 51 -2.46 -3.65 -6.78
N LEU A 52 -1.88 -3.83 -7.97
CA LEU A 52 -1.24 -5.08 -8.35
C LEU A 52 -0.02 -5.41 -7.49
N ALA A 53 0.83 -4.43 -7.20
CA ALA A 53 1.99 -4.62 -6.33
C ALA A 53 1.58 -5.05 -4.91
N LEU A 54 0.53 -4.42 -4.36
CA LEU A 54 -0.05 -4.79 -3.07
C LEU A 54 -0.63 -6.20 -3.08
N ALA A 55 -1.33 -6.60 -4.15
CA ALA A 55 -1.86 -7.95 -4.29
C ALA A 55 -0.77 -9.01 -4.28
N ARG A 56 0.34 -8.77 -4.99
CA ARG A 56 1.52 -9.65 -4.97
C ARG A 56 2.13 -9.73 -3.57
N GLN A 57 2.31 -8.59 -2.91
CA GLN A 57 2.88 -8.55 -1.57
C GLN A 57 1.99 -9.30 -0.57
N ALA A 58 0.68 -9.03 -0.56
CA ALA A 58 -0.26 -9.70 0.35
C ALA A 58 -0.30 -11.22 0.12
N ALA A 59 -0.32 -11.65 -1.15
CA ALA A 59 -0.27 -13.06 -1.52
C ALA A 59 1.04 -13.75 -1.07
N ALA A 60 2.19 -13.08 -1.26
CA ALA A 60 3.49 -13.58 -0.80
C ALA A 60 3.59 -13.66 0.74
N GLU A 61 2.90 -12.78 1.47
CA GLU A 61 2.78 -12.82 2.93
C GLU A 61 1.80 -13.91 3.42
N GLY A 62 1.16 -14.64 2.51
CA GLY A 62 0.24 -15.75 2.79
C GLY A 62 -1.18 -15.30 3.16
N ALA A 63 -1.60 -14.12 2.72
CA ALA A 63 -2.98 -13.68 2.81
C ALA A 63 -3.86 -14.38 1.75
N LEU A 64 -5.16 -14.45 2.04
CA LEU A 64 -6.18 -14.80 1.05
C LEU A 64 -6.53 -13.51 0.30
N VAL A 65 -6.21 -13.44 -0.99
CA VAL A 65 -6.33 -12.17 -1.74
C VAL A 65 -7.48 -12.26 -2.73
N THR A 66 -8.34 -11.24 -2.71
CA THR A 66 -9.31 -10.97 -3.78
C THR A 66 -8.93 -9.68 -4.48
N ILE A 67 -8.85 -9.74 -5.81
CA ILE A 67 -8.54 -8.62 -6.68
C ILE A 67 -9.81 -8.16 -7.40
N LEU A 68 -10.09 -6.85 -7.36
CA LEU A 68 -11.24 -6.20 -7.98
C LEU A 68 -10.82 -5.09 -8.93
N ALA A 69 -11.25 -5.15 -10.19
CA ALA A 69 -11.08 -4.08 -11.16
C ALA A 69 -12.16 -4.13 -12.27
N LEU A 70 -12.23 -3.06 -13.08
CA LEU A 70 -13.10 -2.97 -14.26
C LEU A 70 -12.46 -3.55 -15.53
N ASP A 71 -11.13 -3.57 -15.60
CA ASP A 71 -10.39 -3.80 -16.85
C ASP A 71 -10.27 -5.28 -17.26
N TYR A 72 -9.97 -5.48 -18.55
CA TYR A 72 -9.64 -6.79 -19.15
C TYR A 72 -8.28 -7.35 -18.70
N ASN A 73 -7.40 -6.53 -18.14
CA ASN A 73 -6.07 -6.94 -17.68
C ASN A 73 -6.07 -7.73 -16.35
N LEU A 74 -7.25 -7.97 -15.77
CA LEU A 74 -7.35 -8.59 -14.46
C LEU A 74 -6.90 -10.07 -14.46
N GLU A 75 -7.05 -10.77 -15.58
CA GLU A 75 -6.53 -12.12 -15.79
C GLU A 75 -5.00 -12.15 -15.88
N GLU A 76 -4.41 -11.17 -16.55
CA GLU A 76 -2.95 -10.99 -16.59
C GLU A 76 -2.41 -10.67 -15.19
N ALA A 77 -3.12 -9.82 -14.45
CA ALA A 77 -2.81 -9.51 -13.06
C ALA A 77 -2.80 -10.78 -12.20
N LYS A 78 -3.87 -11.59 -12.25
CA LYS A 78 -3.96 -12.89 -11.56
C LYS A 78 -2.80 -13.81 -11.91
N THR A 79 -2.54 -13.98 -13.21
CA THR A 79 -1.44 -14.82 -13.72
C THR A 79 -0.10 -14.33 -13.19
N SER A 80 0.14 -13.02 -13.20
CA SER A 80 1.38 -12.44 -12.71
C SER A 80 1.58 -12.63 -11.20
N ILE A 81 0.50 -12.60 -10.40
CA ILE A 81 0.54 -12.89 -8.97
C ILE A 81 0.88 -14.37 -8.75
N LYS A 82 0.20 -15.27 -9.48
CA LYS A 82 0.46 -16.70 -9.41
C LYS A 82 1.90 -17.05 -9.75
N LEU A 83 2.44 -16.48 -10.82
CA LEU A 83 3.83 -16.70 -11.25
C LEU A 83 4.86 -16.17 -10.23
N SER A 84 4.59 -15.03 -9.60
CA SER A 84 5.54 -14.39 -8.67
C SER A 84 5.49 -14.94 -7.25
N THR A 85 4.34 -15.47 -6.81
CA THR A 85 4.11 -15.87 -5.41
C THR A 85 3.78 -17.35 -5.23
N GLY A 86 3.35 -18.04 -6.29
CA GLY A 86 2.80 -19.39 -6.21
C GLY A 86 1.39 -19.46 -5.63
N ALA A 87 0.86 -18.38 -5.05
CA ALA A 87 -0.48 -18.31 -4.48
C ALA A 87 -1.53 -18.03 -5.57
N ASP A 88 -2.72 -18.63 -5.41
CA ASP A 88 -3.87 -18.27 -6.24
C ASP A 88 -4.67 -17.13 -5.60
N VAL A 89 -5.38 -16.38 -6.42
CA VAL A 89 -6.19 -15.23 -5.98
C VAL A 89 -7.57 -15.25 -6.62
N ILE A 90 -8.56 -14.76 -5.88
CA ILE A 90 -9.93 -14.64 -6.36
C ILE A 90 -10.03 -13.37 -7.21
N MET A 91 -10.66 -13.48 -8.38
CA MET A 91 -10.83 -12.39 -9.31
C MET A 91 -12.28 -11.96 -9.36
N LEU A 92 -12.55 -10.67 -9.14
CA LEU A 92 -13.88 -10.08 -9.26
C LEU A 92 -13.86 -8.87 -10.18
N LYS A 93 -14.88 -8.75 -11.02
CA LYS A 93 -15.04 -7.63 -11.92
C LYS A 93 -16.18 -6.75 -11.44
N ALA A 94 -15.89 -5.51 -11.06
CA ALA A 94 -16.91 -4.57 -10.62
C ALA A 94 -16.43 -3.12 -10.79
N GLU A 95 -17.37 -2.25 -11.10
CA GLU A 95 -17.18 -0.80 -11.10
C GLU A 95 -17.27 -0.29 -9.66
N VAL A 96 -16.24 0.39 -9.17
CA VAL A 96 -16.19 0.84 -7.76
C VAL A 96 -17.21 1.97 -7.49
N CYS A 97 -17.59 2.71 -8.53
CA CYS A 97 -18.60 3.75 -8.46
C CYS A 97 -20.04 3.20 -8.37
N ASP A 98 -20.24 1.92 -8.68
CA ASP A 98 -21.54 1.24 -8.51
C ASP A 98 -21.56 0.49 -7.18
N PHE A 99 -22.27 1.07 -6.21
CA PHE A 99 -22.44 0.46 -4.89
C PHE A 99 -23.06 -0.94 -4.95
N GLY A 100 -24.01 -1.17 -5.88
CA GLY A 100 -24.64 -2.46 -6.06
C GLY A 100 -23.64 -3.52 -6.50
N ALA A 101 -22.81 -3.18 -7.51
CA ALA A 101 -21.76 -4.06 -8.01
C ALA A 101 -20.70 -4.37 -6.94
N VAL A 102 -20.28 -3.38 -6.14
CA VAL A 102 -19.32 -3.61 -5.05
C VAL A 102 -19.92 -4.49 -3.95
N LYS A 103 -21.20 -4.28 -3.60
CA LYS A 103 -21.90 -5.09 -2.60
C LYS A 103 -22.02 -6.55 -3.03
N GLU A 104 -22.35 -6.79 -4.29
CA GLU A 104 -22.40 -8.14 -4.86
C GLU A 104 -21.01 -8.79 -4.89
N ALA A 105 -19.98 -8.01 -5.27
CA ALA A 105 -18.60 -8.48 -5.27
C ALA A 105 -18.13 -8.89 -3.86
N ASP A 106 -18.40 -8.08 -2.83
CA ASP A 106 -18.06 -8.39 -1.44
C ASP A 106 -18.74 -9.68 -0.95
N GLN A 107 -20.02 -9.87 -1.29
CA GLN A 107 -20.75 -11.10 -0.96
C GLN A 107 -20.20 -12.32 -1.70
N GLY A 108 -19.77 -12.16 -2.95
CA GLY A 108 -19.17 -13.23 -3.75
C GLY A 108 -17.84 -13.74 -3.19
N VAL A 109 -17.14 -12.96 -2.37
CA VAL A 109 -15.89 -13.36 -1.71
C VAL A 109 -16.09 -14.55 -0.77
N PHE A 110 -17.18 -14.57 0.00
CA PHE A 110 -17.40 -15.55 1.06
C PHE A 110 -17.96 -16.90 0.56
N VAL A 111 -18.20 -17.02 -0.74
CA VAL A 111 -18.83 -18.19 -1.38
C VAL A 111 -17.82 -19.02 -2.20
N ALA A 112 -16.61 -18.50 -2.41
CA ALA A 112 -15.58 -19.09 -3.26
C ALA A 112 -14.51 -19.90 -2.50
#